data_AF-A0A7C6XCU0-F1
#
_entry.id   AF-A0A7C6XCU0-F1
#
_cell.length_a   1.000
_cell.length_b   1.000
_cell.length_c   1.000
_cell.angle_alpha   90.00
_cell.angle_beta   90.00
_cell.angle_gamma   90.00
#
_symmetry.space_group_name_H-M   'P 1'
#
loop_
_entity.id
_entity.type
_entity.pdbx_description
1 polymer ?
#
loop_
_entity_poly.entity_id
_entity_poly.type
_entity_poly.pdbx_seq_one_letter_code
_entity_poly.pdbx_strand_id
1 'polypeptide(L)' 'MLPKKEDRVVIEAGVAIRDITPNGPVWMDGYGARDRPSEGIYAPLTARALALRTGDTTAAIVVADILNLDRTQEA' A
#
# COMPACT_ATOMS: atom_id res chain seq x y z
N MET A 1 1.28 16.43 37.89
CA MET A 1 2.71 16.25 37.54
C MET A 1 2.78 16.19 36.02
N LEU A 2 3.46 17.13 35.36
CA LEU A 2 3.69 17.05 33.91
C LEU A 2 4.78 16.00 33.64
N PRO A 3 4.69 15.21 32.55
CA PRO A 3 5.74 14.25 32.20
C PRO A 3 7.09 14.97 32.02
N LYS A 4 8.18 14.36 32.52
CA LYS A 4 9.52 14.95 32.43
C LYS A 4 9.99 14.91 30.97
N LYS A 5 10.86 15.84 30.58
CA LYS A 5 11.35 16.03 29.20
C LYS A 5 12.01 14.77 28.60
N GLU A 6 12.47 13.85 29.45
CA GLU A 6 13.13 12.58 29.10
C GLU A 6 12.17 11.44 28.76
N ASP A 7 10.86 11.58 29.00
CA ASP A 7 9.84 10.56 28.67
C ASP A 7 9.27 10.71 27.25
N ARG A 8 9.88 11.55 26.41
CA ARG A 8 9.40 11.80 25.04
C ARG A 8 9.94 10.76 24.07
N VAL A 9 9.06 9.88 23.62
CA VAL A 9 9.34 9.03 22.47
C VAL A 9 9.32 9.89 21.20
N VAL A 10 10.44 9.93 20.49
CA VAL A 10 10.52 10.54 19.17
C VAL A 10 10.08 9.50 18.15
N ILE A 11 9.00 9.80 17.43
CA ILE A 11 8.54 8.99 16.30
C ILE A 11 8.82 9.78 15.03
N GLU A 12 9.60 9.22 14.13
CA GLU A 12 9.76 9.73 12.77
C GLU A 12 8.72 9.08 11.87
N ALA A 13 8.14 9.86 10.97
CA ALA A 13 7.12 9.40 10.04
C ALA A 13 7.53 9.71 8.60
N GLY A 14 7.38 8.71 7.72
CA GLY A 14 7.51 8.84 6.28
C GLY A 14 6.19 8.47 5.60
N VAL A 15 5.80 9.24 4.58
CA VAL A 15 4.62 8.94 3.77
C VAL A 15 5.01 8.89 2.29
N ALA A 16 4.40 7.95 1.56
CA ALA A 16 4.59 7.82 0.12
C ALA A 16 3.30 7.36 -0.56
N ILE A 17 3.10 7.82 -1.79
CA ILE A 17 2.03 7.38 -2.68
C ILE A 17 2.64 7.06 -4.03
N ARG A 18 2.28 5.91 -4.60
CA ARG A 18 2.70 5.48 -5.93
C ARG A 18 1.52 4.99 -6.74
N ASP A 19 1.46 5.41 -8.00
CA ASP A 19 0.61 4.79 -9.01
C ASP A 19 1.12 3.37 -9.26
N ILE A 20 0.23 2.40 -9.15
CA ILE A 20 0.47 0.97 -9.38
C ILE A 20 -0.44 0.42 -10.48
N THR A 21 -1.05 1.29 -11.29
CA THR A 21 -1.91 0.90 -12.40
C THR A 21 -1.08 0.09 -13.42
N PRO A 22 -1.53 -1.11 -13.83
CA PRO A 22 -0.84 -1.87 -14.85
C PRO A 22 -0.68 -1.08 -16.15
N ASN A 23 0.47 -1.22 -16.83
CA ASN A 23 0.77 -0.51 -18.07
C ASN A 23 -0.08 -0.94 -19.28
N GLY A 24 -0.96 -1.94 -19.12
CA GLY A 24 -1.82 -2.44 -20.19
C GLY A 24 -2.98 -3.29 -19.65
N PRO A 25 -3.81 -3.84 -20.54
CA PRO A 25 -4.93 -4.69 -20.18
C PRO A 25 -4.51 -5.90 -19.33
N VAL A 26 -5.23 -6.16 -18.23
CA VAL A 26 -5.01 -7.32 -17.35
C VAL A 26 -6.30 -8.09 -17.10
N TRP A 27 -6.20 -9.38 -16.80
CA TRP A 27 -7.34 -10.14 -16.27
C TRP A 27 -7.66 -9.62 -14.86
N MET A 28 -8.92 -9.23 -14.65
CA MET A 28 -9.34 -8.65 -13.38
C MET A 28 -9.86 -9.73 -12.44
N ASP A 29 -9.24 -9.78 -11.27
CA ASP A 29 -9.61 -10.66 -10.17
C ASP A 29 -11.01 -10.35 -9.60
N GLY A 30 -11.56 -11.33 -8.87
CA GLY A 30 -12.79 -11.19 -8.07
C GLY A 30 -14.10 -11.62 -8.73
N TYR A 31 -14.23 -11.49 -10.06
CA TYR A 31 -15.40 -12.02 -10.79
C TYR A 31 -14.95 -12.97 -11.90
N GLY A 32 -15.07 -14.28 -11.65
CA GLY A 32 -14.59 -15.33 -12.55
C GLY A 32 -15.37 -15.50 -13.87
N ALA A 33 -16.50 -14.82 -14.03
CA ALA A 33 -17.28 -14.86 -15.27
C ALA A 33 -16.80 -13.86 -16.34
N ARG A 34 -15.74 -13.09 -16.06
CA ARG A 34 -15.15 -12.19 -17.06
C ARG A 34 -14.50 -12.99 -18.17
N ASP A 35 -14.77 -12.58 -19.40
CA ASP A 35 -14.34 -13.27 -20.63
C ASP A 35 -13.23 -12.52 -21.39
N ARG A 36 -12.78 -11.37 -20.86
CA ARG A 36 -11.77 -10.51 -21.48
C ARG A 36 -10.97 -9.73 -20.44
N PRO A 37 -9.75 -9.26 -20.78
CA PRO A 37 -8.97 -8.32 -19.98
C PRO A 37 -9.66 -6.95 -19.80
N SER A 38 -9.13 -6.13 -18.88
CA SER A 38 -9.58 -4.76 -18.66
C SER A 38 -9.46 -3.91 -19.94
N GLU A 39 -10.52 -3.19 -20.31
CA GLU A 39 -10.58 -2.40 -21.55
C GLU A 39 -10.05 -0.96 -21.41
N GLY A 40 -9.75 -0.53 -20.18
CA GLY A 40 -9.23 0.81 -19.91
C GLY A 40 -9.10 1.11 -18.42
N ILE A 41 -8.75 2.36 -18.11
CA ILE A 41 -8.54 2.86 -16.75
C ILE A 41 -9.65 3.87 -16.44
N TYR A 42 -10.48 3.57 -15.43
CA TYR A 42 -11.44 4.53 -14.90
C TYR A 42 -10.77 5.52 -13.93
N ALA A 43 -9.95 5.00 -13.01
CA ALA A 43 -9.17 5.78 -12.07
C ALA A 43 -7.82 5.07 -11.81
N PRO A 44 -6.73 5.81 -11.52
CA PRO A 44 -5.45 5.20 -11.16
C PRO A 44 -5.57 4.36 -9.88
N LEU A 45 -4.89 3.22 -9.85
CA LEU A 45 -4.70 2.40 -8.67
C LEU A 45 -3.46 2.89 -7.92
N THR A 46 -3.52 2.93 -6.59
CA THR A 46 -2.41 3.45 -5.78
C THR A 46 -1.97 2.50 -4.68
N ALA A 47 -0.66 2.46 -4.45
CA ALA A 47 -0.07 2.01 -3.20
C ALA A 47 0.29 3.24 -2.35
N ARG A 48 -0.20 3.26 -1.12
CA ARG A 48 0.05 4.31 -0.12
C ARG A 48 0.74 3.67 1.07
N ALA A 49 1.75 4.33 1.62
CA ALA A 49 2.50 3.82 2.76
C ALA A 49 2.67 4.88 3.84
N LEU A 50 2.52 4.46 5.09
CA LEU A 50 2.94 5.18 6.29
C LEU A 50 4.02 4.35 6.98
N ALA A 51 5.25 4.86 7.03
CA ALA A 51 6.34 4.29 7.79
C ALA A 51 6.52 5.08 9.09
N LEU A 52 6.59 4.38 10.22
CA LEU A 52 6.84 4.95 11.54
C LEU A 52 8.11 4.32 12.11
N ARG A 53 9.01 5.15 12.64
CA ARG A 53 10.26 4.71 13.26
C ARG A 53 10.41 5.31 14.65
N THR A 54 10.82 4.49 15.62
CA THR A 54 11.23 4.91 16.96
C THR A 54 12.44 4.11 17.41
N GLY A 55 13.56 4.78 17.68
CA GLY A 55 14.85 4.11 17.87
C GLY A 55 15.19 3.23 16.66
N ASP A 56 15.53 1.97 16.93
CA ASP A 56 15.87 0.98 15.88
C ASP A 56 14.65 0.24 15.30
N THR A 57 13.45 0.47 15.85
CA THR A 57 12.23 -0.20 15.40
C THR A 57 11.56 0.61 14.31
N THR A 58 11.31 -0.02 13.16
CA THR A 58 10.53 0.55 12.06
C THR A 58 9.34 -0.35 11.74
N ALA A 59 8.17 0.24 11.56
CA ALA A 59 6.97 -0.44 11.08
C ALA A 59 6.36 0.35 9.93
N ALA A 60 5.78 -0.34 8.95
CA ALA A 60 5.08 0.27 7.85
C ALA A 60 3.67 -0.29 7.71
N ILE A 61 2.71 0.61 7.43
CA ILE A 61 1.35 0.27 7.02
C ILE A 61 1.26 0.59 5.53
N VAL A 62 0.87 -0.40 4.73
CA VAL A 62 0.69 -0.24 3.28
C VAL A 62 -0.78 -0.48 2.94
N VAL A 63 -1.35 0.43 2.15
CA VAL A 63 -2.69 0.35 1.60
C VAL A 63 -2.59 0.36 0.08
N ALA A 64 -3.02 -0.71 -0.56
CA ALA A 64 -2.97 -0.87 -2.01
C ALA A 64 -4.38 -1.07 -2.56
N ASP A 65 -4.69 -0.44 -3.70
CA ASP A 65 -5.96 -0.64 -4.42
C ASP A 65 -5.92 -1.96 -5.20
N ILE A 66 -5.88 -3.09 -4.47
CA ILE A 66 -5.78 -4.45 -5.01
C ILE A 66 -6.76 -5.38 -4.30
N LEU A 67 -7.17 -6.46 -4.95
CA LEU A 67 -8.03 -7.47 -4.35
C LEU A 67 -7.25 -8.48 -3.49
N ASN A 68 -6.12 -8.95 -4.01
CA ASN A 68 -5.29 -9.97 -3.38
C ASN A 68 -3.87 -9.44 -3.20
N LEU A 69 -3.22 -9.86 -2.11
CA LEU A 69 -1.80 -9.63 -1.85
C LEU A 69 -1.15 -10.94 -1.43
N ASP A 70 -0.36 -11.50 -2.32
CA ASP A 70 0.29 -12.80 -2.18
C ASP A 70 1.82 -12.66 -2.19
N ARG A 71 2.50 -13.67 -1.62
CA ARG A 71 3.97 -13.66 -1.52
C ARG A 71 4.65 -13.88 -2.87
N THR A 72 4.01 -14.62 -3.76
CA THR A 72 4.52 -15.03 -5.06
C THR A 72 3.39 -14.88 -6.06
N GLN A 73 3.44 -13.79 -6.82
CA GLN A 73 2.45 -13.51 -7.86
C GLN A 73 2.62 -14.55 -8.98
N GLU A 74 1.78 -15.60 -8.97
CA GLU A 74 1.67 -16.53 -10.09
C GLU A 74 0.64 -15.98 -11.08
N ALA A 75 1.01 -15.99 -12.36
CA ALA A 75 0.20 -15.46 -13.46
C ALA A 75 -0.87 -16.45 -13.93
#